data_AF-A0A2H1WKV8-F1
#
_entry.id   AF-A0A2H1WKV8-F1
#
_cell.length_a   1.000
_cell.length_b   1.000
_cell.length_c   1.000
_cell.angle_alpha   90.00
_cell.angle_beta   90.00
_cell.angle_gamma   90.00
#
_symmetry.space_group_name_H-M   'P 1'
#
loop_
_entity.id
_entity.type
_entity.pdbx_description
1 polymer ?
#
loop_
_entity_poly.entity_id
_entity_poly.type
_entity_poly.pdbx_seq_one_letter_code
_entity_poly.pdbx_strand_id
1 'polypeptide(L)'
;MYSWKSWRNIEVFTIEGGESILWTDLVDSGNLDTHLWPRAAAVAERLWSDIALNGTVSGEVYVRLDSQRWRMVLRSIQVQPIWPLYCSFNPGICLDKLRHREITRTIS
;
A
#
# COMPACT_ATOMS: atom_id res chain seq x y z
N MET A 1 -0.09 3.58 5.75
CA MET A 1 -0.23 4.53 4.63
C MET A 1 -1.52 4.33 3.86
N TYR A 2 -1.82 3.13 3.34
CA TYR A 2 -2.99 2.92 2.46
C TYR A 2 -4.38 3.23 3.08
N SER A 3 -4.50 3.22 4.42
CA SER A 3 -5.76 3.51 5.13
C SER A 3 -6.14 5.00 5.16
N TRP A 4 -5.16 5.88 4.94
CA TRP A 4 -5.40 7.31 5.05
C TRP A 4 -6.16 7.83 3.81
N LYS A 5 -7.17 8.65 4.05
CA LYS A 5 -8.01 9.28 3.02
C LYS A 5 -7.87 10.80 3.17
N SER A 6 -7.25 11.46 2.19
CA SER A 6 -7.02 12.91 2.25
C SER A 6 -8.30 13.73 2.11
N TRP A 7 -9.26 13.30 1.30
CA TRP A 7 -10.51 14.03 1.04
C TRP A 7 -11.62 13.75 2.06
N ARG A 8 -11.39 12.89 3.06
CA ARG A 8 -12.43 12.58 4.05
C ARG A 8 -12.63 13.82 4.93
N ASN A 9 -13.77 14.50 4.74
CA ASN A 9 -14.18 15.74 5.41
C ASN A 9 -13.53 17.04 4.91
N ILE A 10 -13.06 17.06 3.65
CA ILE A 10 -12.48 18.25 3.00
C ILE A 10 -13.14 18.43 1.63
N GLU A 11 -13.33 19.69 1.18
CA GLU A 11 -13.75 19.96 -0.20
C GLU A 11 -12.65 19.48 -1.17
N VAL A 12 -13.00 18.49 -2.00
CA VAL A 12 -12.06 17.73 -2.85
C VAL A 12 -11.17 18.64 -3.72
N PHE A 13 -11.66 19.83 -4.07
CA PHE A 13 -10.96 20.79 -4.93
C PHE A 13 -9.85 21.60 -4.25
N THR A 14 -9.61 21.42 -2.94
CA THR A 14 -8.52 22.10 -2.21
C THR A 14 -7.25 21.26 -2.09
N ILE A 15 -7.30 20.00 -2.52
CA ILE A 15 -6.20 19.05 -2.39
C ILE A 15 -5.64 18.75 -3.78
N GLU A 16 -4.45 19.29 -4.06
CA GLU A 16 -3.74 19.06 -5.33
C GLU A 16 -3.11 17.66 -5.42
N GLY A 17 -2.83 17.02 -4.27
CA GLY A 17 -2.23 15.70 -4.23
C GLY A 17 -1.57 15.38 -2.90
N GLY A 18 -0.43 14.67 -2.96
CA GLY A 18 0.37 14.33 -1.81
C GLY A 18 1.74 13.78 -2.21
N GLU A 19 2.60 13.59 -1.23
CA GLU A 19 3.96 13.09 -1.45
C GLU A 19 4.34 12.05 -0.38
N SER A 20 5.24 11.13 -0.75
CA SER A 20 5.91 10.25 0.20
C SER A 20 7.32 10.75 0.42
N ILE A 21 7.62 11.18 1.64
CA ILE A 21 8.94 11.69 2.02
C ILE A 21 9.73 10.58 2.71
N LEU A 22 11.00 10.43 2.32
CA LEU A 22 11.98 9.60 3.00
C LEU A 22 13.13 10.49 3.48
N TRP A 23 13.24 10.66 4.80
CA TRP A 23 14.37 11.36 5.41
C TRP A 23 15.62 10.50 5.33
N THR A 24 16.75 11.13 5.01
CA THR A 24 17.99 10.43 4.66
C THR A 24 19.02 10.36 5.78
N ASP A 25 18.60 10.54 7.03
CA ASP A 25 19.51 10.53 8.18
C ASP A 25 20.21 9.16 8.36
N LEU A 26 19.54 8.08 7.98
CA LEU A 26 20.02 6.70 8.03
C LEU A 26 19.86 5.98 6.68
N VAL A 27 19.73 6.73 5.58
CA VAL A 27 19.49 6.19 4.24
C VAL A 27 20.62 6.59 3.31
N ASP A 28 21.17 5.61 2.60
CA ASP A 28 22.20 5.77 1.58
C ASP A 28 21.78 5.06 0.28
N SER A 29 22.68 5.03 -0.72
CA SER A 29 22.42 4.36 -1.99
C SER A 29 22.21 2.84 -1.86
N GLY A 30 22.68 2.21 -0.79
CA GLY A 30 22.59 0.77 -0.57
C GLY A 30 21.26 0.32 0.03
N ASN A 31 20.54 1.21 0.73
CA ASN A 31 19.26 0.88 1.37
C ASN A 31 18.08 1.75 0.88
N LEU A 32 18.31 2.75 0.02
CA LEU A 32 17.28 3.64 -0.52
C LEU A 32 16.06 2.88 -1.06
N ASP A 33 16.29 1.96 -1.99
CA ASP A 33 15.23 1.20 -2.65
C ASP A 33 14.43 0.38 -1.66
N THR A 34 15.12 -0.28 -0.72
CA THR A 34 14.46 -1.11 0.27
C THR A 34 13.55 -0.25 1.13
N HIS A 35 14.01 0.91 1.60
CA HIS A 35 13.17 1.80 2.40
C HIS A 35 12.02 2.42 1.60
N LEU A 36 12.25 2.85 0.37
CA LEU A 36 11.25 3.55 -0.42
C LEU A 36 10.14 2.60 -0.93
N TRP A 37 10.54 1.46 -1.48
CA TRP A 37 9.63 0.52 -2.14
C TRP A 37 9.30 -0.68 -1.24
N PRO A 38 8.03 -1.12 -1.18
CA PRO A 38 6.89 -0.76 -2.04
C PRO A 38 5.98 0.31 -1.44
N ARG A 39 6.38 0.95 -0.33
CA ARG A 39 5.55 1.91 0.40
C ARG A 39 5.19 3.14 -0.43
N ALA A 40 6.12 3.65 -1.23
CA ALA A 40 5.85 4.74 -2.16
C ALA A 40 4.85 4.35 -3.26
N ALA A 41 4.85 3.08 -3.70
CA ALA A 41 3.88 2.58 -4.69
C ALA A 41 2.44 2.59 -4.15
N ALA A 42 2.29 2.27 -2.86
CA ALA A 42 1.01 2.39 -2.15
C ALA A 42 0.49 3.85 -2.12
N VAL A 43 1.38 4.84 -1.96
CA VAL A 43 1.00 6.26 -2.04
C VAL A 43 0.64 6.64 -3.46
N ALA A 44 1.40 6.19 -4.46
CA ALA A 44 1.12 6.45 -5.86
C ALA A 44 -0.26 5.90 -6.30
N GLU A 45 -0.61 4.66 -5.93
CA GLU A 45 -1.93 4.09 -6.24
C GLU A 45 -3.07 4.90 -5.60
N ARG A 46 -2.86 5.39 -4.37
CA ARG A 46 -3.78 6.26 -3.62
C ARG A 46 -3.98 7.61 -4.29
N LEU A 47 -2.92 8.25 -4.75
CA LEU A 47 -3.06 9.56 -5.40
C LEU A 47 -3.65 9.45 -6.82
N TRP A 48 -3.47 8.30 -7.47
CA TRP A 48 -3.90 8.10 -8.85
C TRP A 48 -5.37 7.66 -9.02
N SER A 49 -5.88 6.78 -8.16
CA SER A 49 -7.11 6.01 -8.46
C SER A 49 -8.24 6.11 -7.43
N ASP A 50 -8.02 6.87 -6.37
CA ASP A 50 -8.72 6.63 -5.10
C ASP A 50 -10.07 7.32 -4.96
N ILE A 51 -10.19 8.53 -5.50
CA ILE A 51 -11.47 9.25 -5.56
C ILE A 51 -12.49 8.46 -6.40
N ALA A 52 -12.03 7.82 -7.48
CA ALA A 52 -12.89 7.07 -8.39
C ALA A 52 -13.43 5.76 -7.78
N LEU A 53 -12.69 5.14 -6.86
CA LEU A 53 -13.01 3.81 -6.34
C LEU A 53 -13.56 3.83 -4.89
N ASN A 54 -13.58 4.99 -4.23
CA ASN A 54 -13.85 5.13 -2.78
C ASN A 54 -13.10 4.06 -1.95
N GLY A 55 -11.90 3.68 -2.39
CA GLY A 55 -11.22 2.47 -1.94
C GLY A 55 -10.99 2.52 -0.43
N THR A 56 -11.49 1.53 0.29
CA THR A 56 -11.04 1.20 1.65
C THR A 56 -9.88 0.20 1.55
N VAL A 57 -9.13 0.03 2.65
CA VAL A 57 -8.08 -1.01 2.71
C VAL A 57 -8.77 -2.37 2.71
N SER A 58 -8.96 -2.93 1.52
CA SER A 58 -9.44 -4.29 1.32
C SER A 58 -8.26 -5.26 1.21
N GLY A 59 -8.51 -6.55 1.42
CA GLY A 59 -7.53 -7.60 1.14
C GLY A 59 -7.00 -7.57 -0.30
N GLU A 60 -7.80 -7.10 -1.25
CA GLU A 60 -7.39 -6.97 -2.66
C GLU A 60 -6.21 -6.01 -2.88
N VAL A 61 -6.06 -5.00 -2.00
CA VAL A 61 -4.93 -4.06 -2.06
C VAL A 61 -3.61 -4.80 -1.91
N TYR A 62 -3.55 -5.76 -1.00
CA TYR A 62 -2.33 -6.54 -0.79
C TYR A 62 -1.94 -7.35 -2.02
N VAL A 63 -2.92 -7.94 -2.72
CA VAL A 63 -2.68 -8.72 -3.94
C VAL A 63 -2.14 -7.82 -5.07
N ARG A 64 -2.71 -6.63 -5.25
CA ARG A 64 -2.24 -5.67 -6.27
C ARG A 64 -0.86 -5.13 -5.97
N LEU A 65 -0.60 -4.74 -4.71
CA LEU A 65 0.72 -4.27 -4.28
C LEU A 65 1.77 -5.38 -4.38
N ASP A 66 1.42 -6.64 -4.08
CA ASP A 66 2.33 -7.77 -4.26
C ASP A 66 2.68 -7.97 -5.74
N SER A 67 1.68 -7.90 -6.63
CA SER A 67 1.90 -7.95 -8.07
C SER A 67 2.83 -6.84 -8.55
N GLN A 68 2.67 -5.62 -8.00
CA GLN A 68 3.55 -4.51 -8.36
C GLN A 68 4.96 -4.67 -7.79
N ARG A 69 5.08 -5.20 -6.56
CA ARG A 69 6.37 -5.57 -5.99
C ARG A 69 7.10 -6.58 -6.88
N TRP A 70 6.43 -7.63 -7.35
CA TRP A 70 7.03 -8.61 -8.27
C TRP A 70 7.58 -7.95 -9.55
N ARG A 71 6.85 -6.99 -10.12
CA ARG A 71 7.30 -6.23 -11.30
C ARG A 71 8.55 -5.39 -11.05
N MET A 72 8.72 -4.87 -9.82
CA MET A 72 9.91 -4.11 -9.41
C MET A 72 11.10 -5.03 -9.17
N VAL A 73 10.87 -6.17 -8.50
CA VAL A 73 11.90 -7.19 -8.27
C VAL A 73 12.43 -7.74 -9.60
N LEU A 74 11.55 -7.97 -10.58
CA LEU A 74 11.94 -8.37 -11.95
C LEU A 74 12.76 -7.30 -12.69
N ARG A 75 12.74 -6.05 -12.23
CA ARG A 75 13.55 -4.93 -12.73
C ARG A 75 14.80 -4.69 -11.89
N SER A 76 15.18 -5.65 -11.05
CA SER A 76 16.35 -5.57 -10.17
C SER A 76 16.30 -4.45 -9.12
N ILE A 77 15.10 -3.95 -8.80
CA ILE A 77 14.91 -2.99 -7.70
C ILE A 77 14.85 -3.76 -6.39
N GLN A 78 15.59 -3.30 -5.37
CA GLN A 78 15.60 -3.93 -4.06
C GLN A 78 14.35 -3.55 -3.25
N VAL A 79 13.28 -4.35 -3.33
CA VAL A 79 11.99 -4.02 -2.72
C VAL A 79 11.74 -4.78 -1.42
N GLN A 80 11.33 -4.06 -0.37
CA GLN A 80 10.93 -4.69 0.90
C GLN A 80 9.77 -5.68 0.71
N PRO A 81 9.74 -6.80 1.46
CA PRO A 81 8.61 -7.73 1.46
C PRO A 81 7.36 -7.07 2.07
N ILE A 82 6.19 -7.35 1.48
CA ILE A 82 4.89 -6.87 1.99
C ILE A 82 4.29 -7.87 2.99
N TRP A 83 4.44 -9.16 2.68
CA TRP A 83 3.93 -10.29 3.44
C TRP A 83 4.79 -11.53 3.15
N PRO A 84 4.62 -12.64 3.88
CA PRO A 84 5.34 -13.88 3.59
C PRO A 84 5.08 -14.37 2.16
N LEU A 85 6.10 -14.98 1.53
CA LEU A 85 6.00 -15.53 0.17
C LEU A 85 4.82 -16.50 0.01
N TYR A 86 4.47 -17.24 1.07
CA TYR A 86 3.31 -18.13 1.09
C TYR A 86 2.00 -17.38 0.74
N CYS A 87 1.85 -16.13 1.18
CA CYS A 87 0.66 -15.32 0.93
C CYS A 87 0.54 -14.87 -0.53
N SER A 88 1.65 -14.75 -1.27
CA SER A 88 1.63 -14.50 -2.71
C SER A 88 0.99 -15.66 -3.48
N PHE A 89 1.22 -16.90 -3.01
CA PHE A 89 0.66 -18.11 -3.64
C PHE A 89 -0.70 -18.52 -3.05
N ASN A 90 -1.01 -18.09 -1.83
CA ASN A 90 -2.23 -18.44 -1.10
C ASN A 90 -2.92 -17.19 -0.52
N PRO A 91 -3.33 -16.23 -1.36
CA PRO A 91 -3.86 -14.96 -0.87
C PRO A 91 -5.14 -15.15 -0.06
N GLY A 92 -6.02 -16.07 -0.46
CA GLY A 92 -7.28 -16.33 0.26
C GLY A 92 -7.10 -16.61 1.76
N ILE A 93 -6.10 -17.44 2.11
CA ILE A 93 -5.82 -17.82 3.51
C ILE A 93 -5.30 -16.62 4.32
N CYS A 94 -4.43 -15.80 3.72
CA CYS A 94 -3.86 -14.64 4.41
C CYS A 94 -4.85 -13.48 4.53
N LEU A 95 -5.78 -13.34 3.58
CA LEU A 95 -6.78 -12.28 3.55
C LEU A 95 -8.01 -12.60 4.40
N ASP A 96 -8.34 -13.87 4.63
CA ASP A 96 -9.46 -14.30 5.47
C ASP A 96 -9.36 -13.73 6.90
N LYS A 97 -8.13 -13.67 7.44
CA LYS A 97 -7.86 -13.04 8.75
C LYS A 97 -8.14 -11.53 8.80
N LEU A 98 -8.06 -10.83 7.66
CA LEU A 98 -8.40 -9.41 7.56
C LEU A 98 -9.92 -9.22 7.47
N ARG A 99 -10.63 -10.10 6.76
CA ARG A 99 -12.10 -10.10 6.65
C ARG A 99 -12.80 -10.27 8.00
N HIS A 100 -12.31 -11.14 8.86
CA HIS A 100 -12.90 -11.36 10.20
C HIS A 100 -12.68 -10.20 11.18
N ARG A 101 -11.63 -9.38 11.00
CA ARG A 101 -11.40 -8.15 11.82
C ARG A 101 -12.33 -7.01 11.45
N GLU A 102 -12.84 -6.96 10.22
CA GLU A 102 -13.83 -5.96 9.82
C GLU A 102 -15.21 -6.28 10.39
N ILE A 103 -15.62 -7.56 10.38
CA ILE A 103 -16.92 -8.01 10.92
C ILE A 103 -17.03 -7.75 12.42
N THR A 104 -15.96 -8.01 13.18
CA THR A 104 -15.94 -7.75 14.63
C THR A 104 -15.93 -6.27 14.99
N ARG A 105 -15.51 -5.38 14.08
CA ARG A 105 -15.57 -3.91 14.26
C ARG A 105 -16.91 -3.29 13.91
N THR A 106 -17.76 -3.97 13.14
CA THR A 106 -19.10 -3.49 12.76
C THR A 106 -20.19 -3.87 13.76
N ILE A 107 -19.89 -4.75 14.72
CA ILE A 107 -20.85 -5.28 15.70
C ILE A 107 -20.64 -4.66 17.11
N SER A 108 -19.62 -3.80 17.27
CA SER A 108 -19.38 -2.95 18.46
C SER A 108 -19.72 -1.51 18.16
#